data_AF-A0A7I9ZDD6-F1
#
_entry.id   AF-A0A7I9ZDD6-F1
#
_cell.length_a   1.000
_cell.length_b   1.000
_cell.length_c   1.000
_cell.angle_alpha   90.00
_cell.angle_beta   90.00
_cell.angle_gamma   90.00
#
_symmetry.space_group_name_H-M   'P 1'
#
loop_
_entity.id
_entity.type
_entity.pdbx_description
1 polymer ?
#
loop_
_entity_poly.entity_id
_entity_poly.type
_entity_poly.pdbx_seq_one_letter_code
_entity_poly.pdbx_strand_id
1 'polypeptide(L)' 'MTTGRKPEHIRMHNGPDLTSHALADWAPLGSVGAVFIEPGAPWENGHCESFNGRFRDEFLTTETFGSLLEAQILA' A
#
# COMPACT_ATOMS: atom_id res chain seq x y z
N MET A 1 -8.77 18.00 -2.01
CA MET A 1 -9.74 16.89 -1.93
C MET A 1 -9.05 15.74 -1.24
N THR A 2 -9.48 15.37 -0.03
CA THR A 2 -8.94 14.20 0.68
C THR A 2 -9.93 13.07 0.42
N THR A 3 -9.61 12.17 -0.50
CA THR A 3 -10.53 11.14 -1.02
C THR A 3 -10.66 9.90 -0.13
N GLY A 4 -10.15 9.93 1.11
CA GLY A 4 -10.13 8.77 2.00
C GLY A 4 -10.63 9.08 3.42
N ARG A 5 -11.30 8.08 4.03
CA ARG A 5 -11.51 8.06 5.49
C ARG A 5 -10.19 7.75 6.18
N LYS A 6 -9.94 8.41 7.31
CA LYS A 6 -8.78 8.11 8.16
C LYS A 6 -8.93 6.72 8.78
N PRO A 7 -7.98 5.79 8.57
CA PRO A 7 -8.04 4.49 9.21
C PRO A 7 -7.68 4.60 10.69
N GLU A 8 -8.20 3.69 11.51
CA GLU A 8 -7.75 3.56 12.90
C GLU A 8 -6.38 2.87 12.96
N HIS A 9 -6.13 1.90 12.08
CA HIS A 9 -4.87 1.17 11.98
C HIS A 9 -4.46 0.95 10.53
N ILE A 10 -3.15 0.96 10.27
CA ILE A 10 -2.55 0.54 9.00
C ILE A 10 -1.70 -0.70 9.26
N ARG A 11 -1.95 -1.75 8.48
CA ARG A 11 -1.17 -2.98 8.49
C ARG A 11 -0.06 -2.91 7.45
N MET A 12 1.16 -3.33 7.81
CA MET A 12 2.36 -3.18 7.00
C MET A 12 3.22 -4.44 7.01
N HIS A 13 3.96 -4.70 5.93
CA HIS A 13 4.99 -5.74 5.92
C HIS A 13 6.21 -5.32 6.73
N ASN A 14 7.06 -6.27 7.10
CA ASN A 14 8.27 -6.05 7.91
C ASN A 14 9.47 -5.51 7.11
N GLY A 15 9.23 -4.83 5.99
CA GLY A 15 10.31 -4.28 5.18
C GLY A 15 10.98 -3.08 5.86
N PRO A 16 12.26 -2.82 5.56
CA PRO A 16 13.00 -1.69 6.15
C PRO A 16 12.38 -0.33 5.77
N ASP A 17 11.69 -0.28 4.63
CA ASP A 17 10.91 0.86 4.15
C ASP A 17 9.75 1.21 5.09
N LEU A 18 9.06 0.20 5.63
CA LEU A 18 7.89 0.39 6.50
C LEU A 18 8.20 0.30 7.99
N THR A 19 9.39 -0.14 8.37
CA THR A 19 9.86 -0.14 9.77
C THR A 19 10.70 1.10 10.13
N SER A 20 10.71 2.11 9.26
CA SER A 20 11.49 3.33 9.46
C SER A 20 10.97 4.22 10.59
N HIS A 21 11.88 4.93 11.27
CA HIS A 21 11.53 5.91 12.31
C HIS A 21 10.59 7.01 11.82
N ALA A 22 10.75 7.45 10.57
CA ALA A 22 9.89 8.47 9.99
C ALA A 22 8.41 8.06 9.99
N LEU A 23 8.12 6.78 9.74
CA LEU A 23 6.75 6.27 9.75
C LEU A 23 6.21 6.10 11.17
N ALA A 24 7.06 5.66 12.10
CA ALA A 24 6.74 5.57 13.52
C ALA A 24 6.43 6.95 14.14
N ASP A 25 7.13 8.00 13.69
CA ASP A 25 6.89 9.38 14.12
C ASP A 25 5.61 9.96 13.49
N TRP A 26 5.32 9.61 12.23
CA TRP A 26 4.17 10.13 11.49
C TRP A 26 2.83 9.57 11.98
N ALA A 27 2.74 8.26 12.23
CA ALA A 27 1.46 7.60 12.52
C ALA A 27 0.73 8.19 13.77
N PRO A 28 1.40 8.50 14.89
CA PRO A 28 0.79 9.18 16.04
C PRO A 28 0.28 10.59 15.73
N LEU A 29 0.94 11.34 14.84
CA LEU A 29 0.48 12.69 14.43
C LEU A 29 -0.90 12.62 13.76
N GLY A 30 -1.19 11.53 13.06
CA GLY A 30 -2.50 11.25 12.46
C GLY A 30 -3.50 10.60 13.42
N SER A 31 -3.11 10.21 14.64
CA SER A 31 -3.87 9.28 15.49
C SER A 31 -4.22 7.98 14.75
N VAL A 32 -3.24 7.41 14.05
CA VAL A 32 -3.34 6.15 13.33
C VAL A 32 -2.37 5.15 13.97
N GLY A 33 -2.86 3.94 14.28
CA GLY A 33 -2.01 2.85 14.77
C GLY A 33 -1.26 2.17 13.63
N ALA A 34 -0.02 1.76 13.88
CA ALA A 34 0.78 0.96 12.97
C ALA A 34 0.82 -0.50 13.47
N VAL A 35 0.48 -1.45 12.60
CA VAL A 35 0.52 -2.89 12.89
C VAL A 35 1.38 -3.56 11.83
N PHE A 36 2.30 -4.43 12.24
CA PHE A 36 3.12 -5.21 11.32
C PHE A 36 2.58 -6.62 11.18
N ILE A 37 2.84 -7.27 10.04
CA ILE A 37 2.55 -8.70 9.90
C ILE A 37 3.40 -9.51 10.87
N GLU A 38 2.85 -10.61 11.40
CA GLU A 38 3.59 -11.54 12.24
C GLU A 38 4.73 -12.21 11.43
N PRO A 39 5.95 -12.34 11.99
CA PRO A 39 7.03 -13.04 11.33
C PRO A 39 6.64 -14.48 10.95
N GLY A 40 6.78 -14.83 9.67
CA GLY A 40 6.37 -16.13 9.16
C GLY A 40 4.88 -16.27 8.82
N ALA A 41 4.10 -15.18 8.88
CA ALA A 41 2.69 -15.15 8.52
C ALA A 41 2.40 -14.34 7.23
N PRO A 42 2.90 -14.76 6.05
CA PRO A 42 2.74 -13.99 4.81
C PRO A 42 1.28 -13.80 4.39
N TRP A 43 0.37 -14.69 4.80
CA TRP A 43 -1.07 -14.58 4.51
C TRP A 43 -1.70 -13.31 5.09
N GLU A 44 -1.09 -12.69 6.11
CA GLU A 44 -1.54 -11.43 6.67
C GLU A 44 -1.40 -10.23 5.71
N ASN A 45 -0.56 -10.37 4.67
CA ASN A 45 -0.41 -9.41 3.58
C ASN A 45 -1.24 -9.77 2.34
N GLY A 46 -2.04 -10.85 2.41
CA GLY A 46 -2.69 -11.45 1.24
C GLY A 46 -3.63 -10.51 0.48
N HIS A 47 -4.22 -9.52 1.16
CA HIS A 47 -5.07 -8.52 0.49
C HIS A 47 -4.26 -7.63 -0.47
N CYS A 48 -3.16 -7.05 0.01
CA CYS A 48 -2.29 -6.20 -0.81
C CYS A 48 -1.62 -6.99 -1.93
N GLU A 49 -1.20 -8.23 -1.65
CA GLU A 49 -0.61 -9.11 -2.67
C GLU A 49 -1.61 -9.49 -3.76
N SER A 50 -2.84 -9.85 -3.37
CA SER A 50 -3.90 -10.19 -4.32
C SER A 50 -4.31 -8.98 -5.16
N PHE A 51 -4.42 -7.80 -4.55
CA PHE A 51 -4.69 -6.56 -5.27
C PHE A 51 -3.59 -6.26 -6.29
N ASN A 52 -2.32 -6.25 -5.86
CA ASN A 52 -1.19 -5.96 -6.74
C ASN A 52 -1.05 -6.99 -7.87
N GLY A 53 -1.32 -8.27 -7.59
CA GLY A 53 -1.35 -9.34 -8.59
C GLY A 53 -2.43 -9.10 -9.65
N ARG A 54 -3.68 -8.91 -9.22
CA ARG A 54 -4.80 -8.64 -10.12
C ARG A 54 -4.62 -7.35 -10.91
N PHE A 55 -4.15 -6.28 -10.28
CA PHE A 55 -3.88 -5.03 -10.96
C PHE A 55 -2.79 -5.18 -12.03
N ARG A 56 -1.75 -5.97 -11.75
CA ARG A 56 -0.74 -6.30 -12.75
C ARG A 56 -1.30 -7.12 -13.91
N ASP A 57 -2.03 -8.19 -13.62
CA ASP A 57 -2.45 -9.16 -14.63
C ASP A 57 -3.63 -8.66 -15.46
N GLU A 58 -4.60 -7.99 -14.83
CA GLU A 58 -5.84 -7.54 -15.48
C GLU A 58 -5.69 -6.15 -16.13
N PHE A 59 -4.80 -5.29 -15.64
CA PHE A 59 -4.65 -3.91 -16.13
C PHE A 59 -3.26 -3.59 -16.68
N LEU A 60 -2.19 -3.71 -15.89
CA LEU A 60 -0.86 -3.27 -16.35
C LEU A 60 -0.27 -4.12 -17.47
N THR A 61 -0.69 -5.38 -17.60
CA THR A 61 -0.23 -6.30 -18.66
C THR A 61 -1.02 -6.11 -19.95
N THR A 62 -2.23 -5.56 -19.87
CA THR A 62 -3.16 -5.39 -21.01
C THR A 62 -3.05 -4.00 -21.63
N GLU A 63 -2.58 -3.01 -20.88
CA GLU A 63 -2.47 -1.61 -21.32
C GLU A 63 -1.03 -1.21 -21.69
N THR A 64 -0.88 -0.36 -22.71
CA THR A 64 0.38 0.30 -23.06
C THR A 64 0.22 1.81 -22.93
N PHE A 65 1.06 2.45 -22.12
CA PHE A 65 1.04 3.90 -21.91
C PHE A 65 2.00 4.61 -22.86
N GLY A 66 1.52 5.63 -23.57
CA GLY A 66 2.32 6.51 -24.42
C GLY A 66 2.93 7.70 -23.66
N SER A 67 2.49 7.98 -22.43
CA SER A 67 3.05 9.03 -21.59
C SER A 67 2.88 8.76 -20.09
N LEU A 68 3.68 9.45 -19.26
CA LEU A 68 3.51 9.40 -17.80
C LEU A 68 2.15 9.96 -17.36
N LEU A 69 1.67 11.01 -18.03
CA LEU A 69 0.37 11.62 -17.71
C LEU A 69 -0.77 10.63 -17.96
N GLU A 70 -0.71 9.89 -19.06
CA GLU A 70 -1.70 8.85 -19.38
C GLU A 70 -1.71 7.76 -18.29
N ALA A 71 -0.53 7.29 -17.87
CA ALA A 71 -0.43 6.33 -16.78
C ALA A 71 -1.04 6.86 -15.47
N GLN A 72 -0.82 8.13 -15.10
CA GLN A 72 -1.36 8.73 -13.87
C GLN A 72 -2.87 8.95 -13.86
N ILE A 73 -3.50 9.03 -15.05
CA ILE A 73 -4.94 9.26 -15.17
C ILE A 73 -5.70 7.93 -15.25
N LEU A 74 -5.12 6.93 -15.92
CA LEU A 74 -5.77 5.65 -16.16
C LEU A 74 -5.54 4.62 -15.03
N ALA A 75 -4.40 4.68 -14.34
CA ALA A 75 -4.05 3.82 -13.21
C ALA A 75 -4.47 4.43 -11.86
#